data_AF-A0A938D0T2-F1
#
_entry.id   AF-A0A938D0T2-F1
#
_cell.length_a   1.000
_cell.length_b   1.000
_cell.length_c   1.000
_cell.angle_alpha   90.00
_cell.angle_beta   90.00
_cell.angle_gamma   90.00
#
_symmetry.space_group_name_H-M   'P 1'
#
loop_
_entity.id
_entity.type
_entity.pdbx_description
1 polymer ?
#
loop_
_entity_poly.entity_id
_entity_poly.type
_entity_poly.pdbx_seq_one_letter_code
_entity_poly.pdbx_strand_id
1 'polypeptide(L)'
;RVVDAEIAAAMADMLREVVVSGTGEAAVAVPGAAGKTGTSQDHRDAWFVGFVPGLVAGVWIGRDDNAPLDGISGGGLPTQLWRDFMDAAR
;
A
#
# COMPACT_ATOMS: atom_id res chain seq x y z
N ARG A 1 -19.47 15.89 -1.70
CA ARG A 1 -18.09 15.76 -1.16
C ARG A 1 -18.22 15.13 0.22
N VAL A 2 -17.47 14.06 0.54
CA VAL A 2 -17.63 13.31 1.82
C VAL A 2 -16.62 13.74 2.89
N VAL A 3 -15.44 14.23 2.49
CA VAL A 3 -14.36 14.70 3.39
C VAL A 3 -13.84 16.04 2.88
N ASP A 4 -13.46 16.98 3.75
CA ASP A 4 -12.91 18.29 3.39
C ASP A 4 -11.59 18.22 2.62
N ALA A 5 -11.30 19.26 1.83
CA ALA A 5 -10.13 19.29 0.94
C ALA A 5 -8.83 19.29 1.72
N GLU A 6 -8.80 20.10 2.77
CA GLU A 6 -7.67 20.23 3.67
C GLU A 6 -7.40 18.92 4.44
N ILE A 7 -8.46 18.28 4.95
CA ILE A 7 -8.34 16.98 5.65
C ILE A 7 -7.81 15.89 4.70
N ALA A 8 -8.32 15.83 3.48
CA ALA A 8 -7.86 14.85 2.48
C ALA A 8 -6.40 15.10 2.07
N ALA A 9 -5.98 16.37 1.94
CA ALA A 9 -4.60 16.72 1.63
C ALA A 9 -3.65 16.34 2.77
N ALA A 10 -4.00 16.67 4.02
CA ALA A 10 -3.22 16.29 5.19
C ALA A 10 -3.11 14.75 5.33
N MET A 11 -4.20 14.02 5.04
CA MET A 11 -4.16 12.55 5.02
C MET A 11 -3.23 12.02 3.91
N ALA A 12 -3.26 12.62 2.72
CA ALA A 12 -2.35 12.25 1.66
C ALA A 12 -0.88 12.48 2.06
N ASP A 13 -0.56 13.56 2.76
CA ASP A 13 0.79 13.82 3.27
C ASP A 13 1.22 12.76 4.30
N MET A 14 0.35 12.40 5.23
CA MET A 14 0.64 11.31 6.19
C MET A 14 0.86 9.96 5.47
N LEU A 15 0.10 9.68 4.42
CA LEU A 15 0.24 8.45 3.63
C LEU A 15 1.48 8.45 2.72
N ARG A 16 1.99 9.63 2.33
CA ARG A 16 3.31 9.75 1.69
C ARG A 16 4.42 9.35 2.66
N GLU A 17 4.33 9.78 3.91
CA GLU A 17 5.36 9.46 4.91
C GLU A 17 5.47 7.95 5.16
N VAL A 18 4.36 7.21 5.09
CA VAL A 18 4.38 5.73 5.15
C VAL A 18 5.27 5.12 4.07
N VAL A 19 5.32 5.73 2.89
CA VAL A 19 6.13 5.29 1.75
C VAL A 19 7.56 5.84 1.81
N VAL A 20 7.77 7.04 2.36
CA VAL A 20 9.09 7.68 2.42
C VAL A 20 9.97 7.08 3.52
N SER A 21 9.41 6.84 4.71
CA SER A 21 10.19 6.40 5.88
C SER A 21 9.46 5.35 6.75
N GLY A 22 8.29 4.90 6.32
CA GLY A 22 7.46 3.97 7.06
C GLY A 22 7.42 2.57 6.49
N THR A 23 6.37 1.84 6.87
CA THR A 23 6.18 0.42 6.49
C THR A 23 6.02 0.18 4.98
N GLY A 24 5.75 1.22 4.19
CA GLY A 24 5.55 1.15 2.74
C GLY A 24 6.80 1.48 1.92
N GLU A 25 7.98 1.55 2.54
CA GLU A 25 9.25 1.97 1.91
C GLU A 25 9.57 1.23 0.60
N ALA A 26 9.12 -0.02 0.44
CA ALA A 26 9.30 -0.77 -0.80
C ALA A 26 8.66 -0.10 -2.05
N ALA A 27 7.73 0.85 -1.87
CA ALA A 27 7.12 1.64 -2.93
C ALA A 27 7.78 3.02 -3.16
N VAL A 28 8.86 3.36 -2.45
CA VAL A 28 9.51 4.69 -2.53
C VAL A 28 9.99 5.06 -3.94
N ALA A 29 10.29 4.07 -4.77
CA ALA A 29 10.72 4.26 -6.15
C ALA A 29 9.59 4.74 -7.09
N VAL A 30 8.33 4.80 -6.65
CA VAL A 30 7.19 5.28 -7.44
C VAL A 30 6.98 6.79 -7.16
N PRO A 31 7.33 7.69 -8.09
CA PRO A 31 7.13 9.13 -7.92
C PRO A 31 5.71 9.51 -7.50
N GLY A 32 5.61 10.29 -6.41
CA GLY A 32 4.34 10.82 -5.91
C GLY A 32 3.45 9.79 -5.21
N ALA A 33 3.97 8.59 -4.92
CA ALA A 33 3.21 7.55 -4.25
C ALA A 33 2.85 7.91 -2.80
N ALA A 34 1.63 7.57 -2.43
CA ALA A 34 1.14 7.57 -1.07
C ALA A 34 0.38 6.26 -0.85
N GLY A 35 0.47 5.66 0.34
CA GLY A 35 -0.21 4.40 0.57
C GLY A 35 -0.11 3.88 1.99
N LYS A 36 -0.76 2.75 2.23
CA LYS A 36 -0.78 2.11 3.53
C LYS A 36 -0.69 0.60 3.40
N THR A 37 0.18 0.03 4.22
CA THR A 37 0.29 -1.40 4.49
C THR A 37 -0.78 -1.89 5.44
N GLY A 38 -1.17 -3.15 5.31
CA GLY A 38 -1.85 -3.89 6.36
C GLY A 38 -1.46 -5.36 6.37
N THR A 39 -1.49 -5.93 7.57
CA THR A 39 -1.25 -7.34 7.84
C THR A 39 -2.29 -7.74 8.87
N SER A 40 -3.05 -8.81 8.61
CA SER A 40 -4.04 -9.30 9.58
C SER A 40 -3.37 -10.13 10.69
N GLN A 41 -4.15 -10.40 11.74
CA GLN A 41 -3.75 -11.29 12.83
C GLN A 41 -3.37 -12.67 12.25
N ASP A 42 -2.46 -13.39 12.92
CA ASP A 42 -1.93 -14.68 12.47
C ASP A 42 -1.30 -14.67 11.05
N HIS A 43 -1.01 -13.50 10.47
CA HIS A 43 -0.45 -13.35 9.12
C HIS A 43 -1.31 -13.98 8.01
N ARG A 44 -2.64 -13.98 8.13
CA ARG A 44 -3.54 -14.61 7.12
C ARG A 44 -3.66 -13.78 5.84
N ASP A 45 -3.55 -12.47 5.99
CA ASP A 45 -3.71 -11.50 4.93
C ASP A 45 -2.58 -10.48 4.99
N ALA A 46 -2.11 -10.06 3.82
CA ALA A 46 -1.17 -8.98 3.66
C ALA A 46 -1.62 -8.12 2.48
N TRP A 47 -1.66 -6.80 2.66
CA TRP A 47 -2.06 -5.89 1.60
C TRP A 47 -1.29 -4.58 1.61
N PHE A 48 -1.29 -3.95 0.45
CA PHE A 48 -0.89 -2.57 0.27
C PHE A 48 -1.92 -1.87 -0.61
N VAL A 49 -2.44 -0.75 -0.15
CA VAL A 49 -3.32 0.12 -0.94
C VAL A 49 -2.63 1.46 -1.09
N GLY A 50 -2.45 1.90 -2.32
CA GLY A 50 -1.73 3.13 -2.63
C GLY A 50 -2.28 3.84 -3.85
N PHE A 51 -1.83 5.07 -4.04
CA PHE A 51 -2.23 5.91 -5.15
C PHE A 51 -1.13 6.85 -5.63
N VAL A 52 -1.27 7.29 -6.88
CA VAL A 52 -0.62 8.44 -7.52
C VAL A 52 -1.72 9.34 -8.12
N PRO A 53 -1.42 10.57 -8.57
CA PRO A 53 -2.43 11.38 -9.24
C PRO A 53 -3.07 10.63 -10.42
N GLY A 54 -4.40 10.43 -10.36
CA GLY A 54 -5.18 9.79 -11.42
C GLY A 54 -5.29 8.26 -11.35
N LEU A 55 -4.58 7.57 -10.43
CA LEU A 55 -4.66 6.12 -10.30
C LEU A 55 -4.58 5.66 -8.84
N VAL A 56 -5.52 4.80 -8.45
CA VAL A 56 -5.54 4.09 -7.17
C VAL A 56 -5.45 2.60 -7.47
N ALA A 57 -4.61 1.87 -6.74
CA ALA A 57 -4.58 0.42 -6.81
C ALA A 57 -4.37 -0.21 -5.43
N GLY A 58 -4.83 -1.45 -5.28
CA GLY A 58 -4.60 -2.26 -4.10
C GLY A 58 -4.11 -3.64 -4.50
N VAL A 59 -3.13 -4.15 -3.76
CA VAL A 59 -2.66 -5.54 -3.86
C VAL A 59 -2.97 -6.22 -2.55
N TRP A 60 -3.65 -7.36 -2.61
CA TRP A 60 -3.90 -8.25 -1.48
C TRP A 60 -3.30 -9.62 -1.79
N ILE A 61 -2.72 -10.22 -0.76
CA ILE A 61 -2.22 -11.59 -0.76
C ILE A 61 -2.85 -12.28 0.45
N GLY A 62 -3.40 -13.45 0.20
CA GLY A 62 -3.96 -14.34 1.20
C GLY A 62 -4.14 -15.72 0.62
N ARG A 63 -4.56 -16.66 1.46
CA ARG A 63 -4.88 -18.03 1.05
C ARG A 63 -6.37 -18.26 1.16
N ASP A 64 -6.95 -18.94 0.18
CA ASP A 64 -8.38 -19.27 0.18
C ASP A 64 -8.79 -20.18 1.35
N ASP A 65 -7.84 -20.99 1.87
CA ASP A 65 -8.02 -21.83 3.06
C ASP A 65 -7.76 -21.11 4.39
N ASN A 66 -7.51 -19.79 4.33
CA ASN A 66 -7.25 -18.92 5.47
C ASN A 66 -6.05 -19.35 6.33
N ALA A 67 -5.15 -20.20 5.82
CA ALA A 67 -3.93 -20.54 6.53
C ALA A 67 -2.94 -19.35 6.54
N PRO A 68 -2.06 -19.26 7.55
CA PRO A 68 -1.05 -18.20 7.63
C PRO A 68 -0.18 -18.10 6.38
N LEU A 69 0.20 -16.88 6.02
CA LEU A 69 1.24 -16.57 5.06
C LEU A 69 2.61 -16.64 5.76
N ASP A 70 3.50 -17.47 5.24
CA ASP A 70 4.83 -17.61 5.82
C ASP A 70 5.75 -16.46 5.38
N GLY A 71 6.13 -15.60 6.33
CA GLY A 71 7.06 -14.49 6.10
C GLY A 71 6.53 -13.32 5.25
N ILE A 72 5.24 -13.31 4.87
CA ILE A 72 4.64 -12.24 4.06
C ILE A 72 3.89 -11.25 4.98
N SER A 73 4.20 -9.97 4.84
CA SER A 73 3.52 -8.86 5.51
C SER A 73 3.15 -7.77 4.50
N GLY A 74 2.26 -6.85 4.88
CA GLY A 74 1.80 -5.76 4.00
C GLY A 74 2.93 -4.92 3.40
N GLY A 75 4.00 -4.67 4.17
CA GLY A 75 5.18 -3.91 3.72
C GLY A 75 6.15 -4.68 2.82
N GLY A 76 5.99 -6.01 2.73
CA GLY A 76 6.80 -6.87 1.89
C GLY A 76 6.21 -7.05 0.49
N LEU A 77 5.89 -8.31 0.16
CA LEU A 77 5.48 -8.72 -1.19
C LEU A 77 4.30 -7.90 -1.77
N PRO A 78 3.21 -7.57 -1.04
CA PRO A 78 2.13 -6.76 -1.60
C PRO A 78 2.58 -5.37 -2.05
N THR A 79 3.44 -4.70 -1.26
CA THR A 79 3.97 -3.38 -1.61
C THR A 79 4.90 -3.46 -2.82
N GLN A 80 5.73 -4.50 -2.92
CA GLN A 80 6.61 -4.72 -4.07
C GLN A 80 5.82 -4.97 -5.36
N LEU A 81 4.81 -5.84 -5.31
CA LEU A 81 3.93 -6.09 -6.47
C LEU A 81 3.14 -4.84 -6.88
N TRP A 82 2.71 -4.03 -5.91
CA TRP A 82 2.04 -2.77 -6.19
C TRP A 82 2.97 -1.80 -6.93
N ARG A 83 4.25 -1.69 -6.50
CA ARG A 83 5.25 -0.88 -7.20
C ARG A 83 5.44 -1.39 -8.63
N ASP A 84 5.67 -2.69 -8.80
CA ASP A 84 5.94 -3.26 -10.11
C ASP A 84 4.74 -3.06 -11.08
N PHE A 85 3.51 -3.14 -10.57
CA PHE A 85 2.31 -2.76 -11.32
C PHE A 85 2.30 -1.28 -11.70
N MET A 86 2.62 -0.38 -10.76
CA MET A 86 2.66 1.06 -11.02
C MET A 86 3.76 1.45 -12.02
N ASP A 87 4.88 0.75 -12.03
CA ASP A 87 5.94 0.94 -13.01
C ASP A 87 5.51 0.52 -14.42
N ALA A 88 4.70 -0.53 -14.53
CA ALA A 88 4.14 -1.01 -15.79
C ALA A 88 2.91 -0.22 -16.29
N ALA A 89 2.19 0.44 -15.39
CA ALA A 89 1.00 1.23 -15.70
C ALA A 89 1.29 2.66 -16.18
N ARG A 90 2.57 3.06 -16.17
CA ARG A 90 3.08 4.32 -16.72
C ARG A 90 3.30 4.22 -18.22
#